data_AF-A0A9E3MTZ2-F1
#
_entry.id   AF-A0A9E3MTZ2-F1
#
_cell.length_a   1.000
_cell.length_b   1.000
_cell.length_c   1.000
_cell.angle_alpha   90.00
_cell.angle_beta   90.00
_cell.angle_gamma   90.00
#
_symmetry.space_group_name_H-M   'P 1'
#
loop_
_entity.id
_entity.type
_entity.pdbx_description
1 polymer ?
#
loop_
_entity_poly.entity_id
_entity_poly.type
_entity_poly.pdbx_seq_one_letter_code
_entity_poly.pdbx_strand_id
1 'polypeptide(L)'
;MIAEPDGPEDRLRRFATIWSRAVFPVTSTSATRPEFEEQLLPLARRLSEALAARVVDTDEGRAVGAALVDAHCTDPDALTRSLDCVDAYLVLYCGGDGDREDLRSRSARLQHAMAAGFAQALRERTLAEQEAIAKAALEAQGVVAQALHATEARFRAVFEGAAIGIGIADLDGNVLQVNGALLRMFGVSDQTMRGRRVQEWIHPEDAPQTWTLYDELVRGDREHYHLEKAFYRPDGTVLWTNLTVSLLRDADGVPQYQLALMEDTTERRLLNLRLRYEATHDALTGLPNRTLFFERLEKALNAGEGQRFGLCYLDLDVFKTINDSLGHAAGDRLLVEVADRLQSCATAPGEMVARLGGDEFV
;
A
#
# COMPACT_ATOMS: atom_id res chain seq x y z
N MET A 1 55.73 -18.09 63.38
CA MET A 1 54.46 -18.84 63.30
C MET A 1 54.52 -19.60 62.00
N ILE A 2 54.69 -20.92 62.08
CA ILE A 2 54.92 -21.82 60.93
C ILE A 2 53.60 -21.89 60.17
N ALA A 3 53.59 -21.53 58.88
CA ALA A 3 52.40 -21.62 58.04
C ALA A 3 51.99 -23.10 57.91
N GLU A 4 50.75 -23.41 58.25
CA GLU A 4 50.16 -24.72 57.97
C GLU A 4 50.24 -25.00 56.46
N PRO A 5 50.55 -26.25 56.04
CA PRO A 5 50.57 -26.58 54.63
C PRO A 5 49.18 -26.37 54.03
N ASP A 6 49.08 -25.57 52.95
CA ASP A 6 47.85 -25.27 52.24
C ASP A 6 47.05 -26.55 51.95
N GLY A 7 45.76 -26.55 52.27
CA GLY A 7 44.87 -27.66 51.97
C GLY A 7 44.72 -27.91 50.46
N PRO A 8 44.24 -29.10 50.04
CA PRO A 8 44.00 -29.40 48.62
C PRO A 8 43.05 -28.40 47.95
N GLU A 9 42.08 -27.85 48.68
CA GLU A 9 41.16 -26.83 48.18
C GLU A 9 41.83 -25.45 47.99
N ASP A 10 42.74 -25.05 48.88
CA ASP A 10 43.47 -23.78 48.77
C ASP A 10 44.42 -23.77 47.57
N ARG A 11 45.08 -24.92 47.30
CA ARG A 11 45.91 -25.10 46.11
C ARG A 11 45.09 -25.01 44.82
N LEU A 12 43.89 -25.58 44.82
CA LEU A 12 42.97 -25.51 43.69
C LEU A 12 42.49 -24.07 43.42
N ARG A 13 42.13 -23.32 44.46
CA ARG A 13 41.74 -21.91 44.35
C ARG A 13 42.89 -21.07 43.78
N ARG A 14 44.12 -21.27 44.26
CA ARG A 14 45.31 -20.56 43.71
C ARG A 14 45.52 -20.85 42.23
N PHE A 15 45.35 -22.10 41.80
CA PHE A 15 45.41 -22.46 40.38
C PHE A 15 44.33 -21.73 39.57
N ALA A 16 43.08 -21.72 40.03
CA ALA A 16 41.99 -20.99 39.37
C ALA A 16 42.25 -19.47 39.31
N THR A 17 42.79 -18.86 40.37
CA THR A 17 43.19 -17.44 40.40
C THR A 17 44.26 -17.13 39.34
N ILE A 18 45.28 -17.98 39.21
CA ILE A 18 46.34 -17.82 38.21
C ILE A 18 45.77 -17.97 36.79
N TRP A 19 44.92 -18.98 36.59
CA TRP A 19 44.27 -19.23 35.31
C TRP A 19 43.37 -18.07 34.88
N SER A 20 42.54 -17.55 35.79
CA SER A 20 41.73 -16.35 35.56
C SER A 20 42.58 -15.14 35.18
N ARG A 21 43.68 -14.88 35.91
CA ARG A 21 44.58 -13.75 35.60
C ARG A 21 45.22 -13.85 34.21
N ALA A 22 45.54 -15.06 33.76
CA ALA A 22 46.15 -15.28 32.45
C ALA A 22 45.16 -15.03 31.31
N VAL A 23 43.93 -15.52 31.46
CA VAL A 23 42.93 -15.61 30.38
C VAL A 23 42.02 -14.39 30.33
N PHE A 24 41.60 -13.84 31.46
CA PHE A 24 40.65 -12.72 31.55
C PHE A 24 40.97 -11.51 30.64
N PRO A 25 42.24 -11.08 30.45
CA PRO A 25 42.54 -9.94 29.57
C PRO A 25 42.18 -10.12 28.10
N VAL A 26 41.96 -11.36 27.64
CA VAL A 26 41.65 -11.69 26.23
C VAL A 26 40.24 -12.28 26.06
N THR A 27 39.41 -12.24 27.10
CA THR A 27 38.01 -12.67 26.99
C THR A 27 37.12 -11.52 26.55
N SER A 28 36.03 -11.85 25.85
CA SER A 28 34.99 -10.88 25.47
C SER A 28 33.80 -10.93 26.43
N THR A 29 34.03 -11.34 27.68
CA THR A 29 32.97 -11.48 28.69
C THR A 29 32.58 -10.13 29.28
N SER A 30 31.31 -9.96 29.64
CA SER A 30 30.84 -8.80 30.43
C SER A 30 31.04 -8.98 31.94
N ALA A 31 31.49 -10.16 32.38
CA ALA A 31 31.72 -10.48 33.78
C ALA A 31 32.99 -9.79 34.33
N THR A 32 33.02 -9.55 35.63
CA THR A 32 34.22 -9.09 36.34
C THR A 32 35.22 -10.24 36.51
N ARG A 33 36.51 -9.92 36.74
CA ARG A 33 37.54 -10.95 36.95
C ARG A 33 37.23 -11.91 38.11
N PRO A 34 36.71 -11.46 39.27
CA PRO A 34 36.32 -12.37 40.34
C PRO A 34 35.18 -13.31 39.93
N GLU A 35 34.16 -12.82 39.22
CA GLU A 35 33.07 -13.66 38.70
C GLU A 35 33.58 -14.68 37.68
N PHE A 36 34.51 -14.28 36.81
CA PHE A 36 35.16 -15.20 35.87
C PHE A 36 36.04 -16.24 36.58
N GLU A 37 36.71 -15.87 37.66
CA GLU A 37 37.45 -16.81 38.52
C GLU A 37 36.51 -17.85 39.16
N GLU A 38 35.34 -17.43 39.64
CA GLU A 38 34.31 -18.32 40.14
C GLU A 38 33.80 -19.29 39.06
N GLN A 39 33.73 -18.86 37.80
CA GLN A 39 33.39 -19.72 36.65
C GLN A 39 34.51 -20.73 36.32
N LEU A 40 35.78 -20.37 36.50
CA LEU A 40 36.93 -21.25 36.24
C LEU A 40 37.18 -22.25 37.37
N LEU A 41 36.78 -21.95 38.61
CA LEU A 41 37.04 -22.82 39.76
C LEU A 41 36.41 -24.24 39.62
N PRO A 42 35.17 -24.42 39.15
CA PRO A 42 34.64 -25.73 38.81
C PRO A 42 35.43 -26.45 37.71
N LEU A 43 35.90 -25.72 36.69
CA LEU A 43 36.70 -26.30 35.60
C LEU A 43 38.06 -26.78 36.10
N ALA A 44 38.69 -25.98 36.96
CA ALA A 44 39.93 -26.34 37.65
C ALA A 44 39.75 -27.62 38.48
N ARG A 45 38.61 -27.74 39.20
CA ARG A 45 38.28 -28.95 39.96
C ARG A 45 38.19 -30.18 39.07
N ARG A 46 37.48 -30.07 37.94
CA ARG A 46 37.33 -31.17 36.97
C ARG A 46 38.68 -31.63 36.42
N LEU A 47 39.57 -30.70 36.06
CA LEU A 47 40.92 -31.03 35.60
C LEU A 47 41.75 -31.72 36.70
N SER A 48 41.64 -31.25 37.94
CA SER A 48 42.32 -31.84 39.10
C SER A 48 41.85 -33.27 39.38
N GLU A 49 40.54 -33.49 39.38
CA GLU A 49 39.94 -34.82 39.57
C GLU A 49 40.29 -35.78 38.43
N ALA A 50 40.25 -35.31 37.18
CA ALA A 50 40.63 -36.10 36.01
C ALA A 50 42.13 -36.46 35.99
N LEU A 51 42.99 -35.57 36.53
CA LEU A 51 44.42 -35.82 36.69
C LEU A 51 44.68 -36.91 37.74
N ALA A 52 43.97 -36.85 38.87
CA ALA A 52 44.09 -37.79 39.99
C ALA A 52 43.40 -39.16 39.73
N ALA A 53 42.52 -39.24 38.73
CA ALA A 53 41.80 -40.45 38.38
C ALA A 53 42.73 -41.61 37.99
N ARG A 54 42.31 -42.86 38.26
CA ARG A 54 43.11 -44.05 37.92
C ARG A 54 43.31 -44.22 36.41
N VAL A 55 42.34 -43.80 35.62
CA VAL A 55 42.37 -43.75 34.16
C VAL A 55 42.00 -42.33 33.75
N VAL A 56 42.80 -41.70 32.89
CA VAL A 56 42.50 -40.34 32.40
C VAL A 56 41.28 -40.39 31.50
N ASP A 57 40.22 -39.75 31.95
CA ASP A 57 39.04 -39.47 31.16
C ASP A 57 39.27 -38.20 30.32
N THR A 58 39.31 -38.36 28.99
CA THR A 58 39.51 -37.23 28.08
C THR A 58 38.25 -36.40 27.89
N ASP A 59 37.07 -36.93 28.22
CA ASP A 59 35.82 -36.19 28.07
C ASP A 59 35.74 -35.02 29.05
N GLU A 60 36.37 -35.14 30.22
CA GLU A 60 36.56 -34.04 31.17
C GLU A 60 37.38 -32.89 30.57
N GLY A 61 38.46 -33.21 29.84
CA GLY A 61 39.23 -32.22 29.11
C GLY A 61 38.39 -31.53 28.03
N ARG A 62 37.65 -32.30 27.21
CA ARG A 62 36.76 -31.74 26.17
C ARG A 62 35.71 -30.81 26.75
N ALA A 63 35.08 -31.22 27.84
CA ALA A 63 34.04 -30.44 28.49
C ALA A 63 34.58 -29.13 29.09
N VAL A 64 35.82 -29.12 29.59
CA VAL A 64 36.50 -27.88 30.01
C VAL A 64 36.77 -26.97 28.82
N GLY A 65 37.20 -27.51 27.69
CA GLY A 65 37.38 -26.76 26.45
C GLY A 65 36.09 -26.12 25.94
N ALA A 66 34.98 -26.86 25.97
CA ALA A 66 33.66 -26.35 25.61
C ALA A 66 33.18 -25.26 26.58
N ALA A 67 33.34 -25.46 27.89
CA ALA A 67 32.93 -24.50 28.92
C ALA A 67 33.70 -23.16 28.84
N LEU A 68 34.94 -23.16 28.34
CA LEU A 68 35.65 -21.91 28.05
C LEU A 68 34.94 -21.10 26.95
N VAL A 69 34.46 -21.76 25.90
CA VAL A 69 33.71 -21.10 24.82
C VAL A 69 32.37 -20.55 25.34
N ASP A 70 31.70 -21.29 26.24
CA ASP A 70 30.48 -20.82 26.93
C ASP A 70 30.77 -19.62 27.83
N ALA A 71 31.95 -19.57 28.46
CA ALA A 71 32.41 -18.45 29.27
C ALA A 71 32.94 -17.26 28.43
N HIS A 72 32.61 -17.19 27.14
CA HIS A 72 33.05 -16.15 26.19
C HIS A 72 34.57 -16.06 26.00
N CYS A 73 35.29 -17.17 26.18
CA CYS A 73 36.66 -17.32 25.71
C CYS A 73 36.61 -17.84 24.28
N THR A 74 36.35 -16.98 23.30
CA THR A 74 36.25 -17.38 21.88
C THR A 74 37.51 -17.03 21.08
N ASP A 75 38.39 -16.19 21.63
CA ASP A 75 39.66 -15.83 21.01
C ASP A 75 40.67 -17.01 21.09
N PRO A 76 41.38 -17.36 20.00
CA PRO A 76 42.44 -18.37 20.02
C PRO A 76 43.51 -18.14 21.09
N ASP A 77 43.79 -16.88 21.44
CA ASP A 77 44.73 -16.52 22.51
C ASP A 77 44.23 -16.97 23.88
N ALA A 78 42.92 -17.01 24.10
CA ALA A 78 42.34 -17.47 25.36
C ALA A 78 42.56 -18.98 25.58
N LEU A 79 42.47 -19.78 24.51
CA LEU A 79 42.83 -21.20 24.56
C LEU A 79 44.32 -21.37 24.83
N THR A 80 45.18 -20.66 24.08
CA THR A 80 46.64 -20.74 24.24
C THR A 80 47.07 -20.45 25.67
N ARG A 81 46.61 -19.32 26.24
CA ARG A 81 46.92 -18.95 27.63
C ARG A 81 46.35 -19.91 28.67
N SER A 82 45.21 -20.54 28.37
CA SER A 82 44.64 -21.57 29.24
C SER A 82 45.49 -22.83 29.24
N LEU A 83 45.93 -23.29 28.06
CA LEU A 83 46.79 -24.47 27.92
C LEU A 83 48.15 -24.25 28.58
N ASP A 84 48.77 -23.08 28.40
CA ASP A 84 50.02 -22.68 29.06
C ASP A 84 49.88 -22.68 30.59
N CYS A 85 48.75 -22.16 31.09
CA CYS A 85 48.47 -22.15 32.53
C CYS A 85 48.29 -23.57 33.07
N VAL A 86 47.58 -24.44 32.34
CA VAL A 86 47.42 -25.85 32.70
C VAL A 86 48.78 -26.57 32.70
N ASP A 87 49.63 -26.31 31.70
CA ASP A 87 50.95 -26.94 31.58
C ASP A 87 51.85 -26.60 32.77
N ALA A 88 51.91 -25.30 33.09
CA ALA A 88 52.80 -24.79 34.12
C ALA A 88 52.31 -25.10 35.55
N TYR A 89 50.99 -25.09 35.79
CA TYR A 89 50.45 -25.00 37.14
C TYR A 89 49.52 -26.15 37.56
N LEU A 90 48.93 -26.92 36.65
CA LEU A 90 47.99 -27.98 37.04
C LEU A 90 48.70 -29.08 37.85
N VAL A 91 49.80 -29.64 37.34
CA VAL A 91 50.57 -30.68 38.05
C VAL A 91 51.24 -30.11 39.31
N LEU A 92 51.65 -28.83 39.29
CA LEU A 92 52.30 -28.17 40.43
C LEU A 92 51.36 -28.04 41.64
N TYR A 93 50.12 -27.62 41.42
CA TYR A 93 49.17 -27.38 42.50
C TYR A 93 48.26 -28.59 42.78
N CYS A 94 48.00 -29.44 41.79
CA CYS A 94 47.02 -30.54 41.88
C CYS A 94 47.62 -31.95 41.74
N GLY A 95 48.92 -32.10 41.46
CA GLY A 95 49.54 -33.41 41.15
C GLY A 95 49.71 -34.39 42.32
N GLY A 96 49.60 -33.96 43.57
CA GLY A 96 49.81 -34.84 44.74
C GLY A 96 51.21 -35.49 44.78
N ASP A 97 51.34 -36.64 45.45
CA ASP A 97 52.61 -37.39 45.61
C ASP A 97 52.86 -38.41 44.48
N GLY A 98 52.14 -38.30 43.36
CA GLY A 98 52.29 -39.21 42.22
C GLY A 98 53.61 -39.01 41.46
N ASP A 99 53.91 -39.97 40.57
CA ASP A 99 55.03 -39.82 39.64
C ASP A 99 54.81 -38.60 38.73
N ARG A 100 55.76 -37.66 38.77
CA ARG A 100 55.67 -36.39 38.05
C ARG A 100 55.67 -36.58 36.54
N GLU A 101 56.34 -37.62 36.04
CA GLU A 101 56.38 -37.90 34.60
C GLU A 101 55.03 -38.43 34.10
N ASP A 102 54.43 -39.37 34.84
CA ASP A 102 53.07 -39.85 34.57
C ASP A 102 52.04 -38.71 34.63
N LEU A 103 52.06 -37.88 35.68
CA LEU A 103 51.13 -36.75 35.82
C LEU A 103 51.25 -35.72 34.70
N ARG A 104 52.47 -35.44 34.21
CA ARG A 104 52.68 -34.58 33.04
C ARG A 104 52.11 -35.20 31.76
N SER A 105 52.31 -36.50 31.55
CA SER A 105 51.72 -37.22 30.42
C SER A 105 50.19 -37.17 30.43
N ARG A 106 49.59 -37.33 31.62
CA ARG A 106 48.14 -37.20 31.82
C ARG A 106 47.63 -35.78 31.58
N SER A 107 48.34 -34.76 32.10
CA SER A 107 48.04 -33.35 31.85
C SER A 107 48.06 -33.01 30.36
N ALA A 108 49.06 -33.51 29.62
CA ALA A 108 49.13 -33.35 28.17
C ALA A 108 47.91 -33.95 27.48
N ARG A 109 47.46 -35.15 27.86
CA ARG A 109 46.23 -35.77 27.30
C ARG A 109 44.98 -34.93 27.57
N LEU A 110 44.86 -34.33 28.76
CA LEU A 110 43.75 -33.42 29.09
C LEU A 110 43.81 -32.13 28.28
N GLN A 111 45.00 -31.55 28.07
CA GLN A 111 45.19 -30.38 27.22
C GLN A 111 44.81 -30.63 25.76
N HIS A 112 45.20 -31.76 25.18
CA HIS A 112 44.78 -32.14 23.83
C HIS A 112 43.26 -32.27 23.73
N ALA A 113 42.63 -32.89 24.73
CA ALA A 113 41.19 -33.05 24.77
C ALA A 113 40.46 -31.70 24.95
N MET A 114 41.01 -30.80 25.75
CA MET A 114 40.53 -29.44 25.95
C MET A 114 40.61 -28.60 24.67
N ALA A 115 41.72 -28.65 23.93
CA ALA A 115 41.83 -28.01 22.63
C ALA A 115 40.79 -28.55 21.63
N ALA A 116 40.56 -29.88 21.63
CA ALA A 116 39.55 -30.49 20.77
C ALA A 116 38.12 -30.07 21.13
N GLY A 117 37.79 -30.01 22.43
CA GLY A 117 36.49 -29.55 22.92
C GLY A 117 36.23 -28.07 22.62
N PHE A 118 37.25 -27.23 22.80
CA PHE A 118 37.18 -25.81 22.46
C PHE A 118 36.91 -25.58 20.97
N ALA A 119 37.68 -26.24 20.09
CA ALA A 119 37.52 -26.10 18.65
C ALA A 119 36.13 -26.60 18.18
N GLN A 120 35.63 -27.68 18.76
CA GLN A 120 34.30 -28.20 18.47
C GLN A 120 33.20 -27.21 18.90
N ALA A 121 33.25 -26.73 20.14
CA ALA A 121 32.26 -25.78 20.67
C ALA A 121 32.26 -24.45 19.90
N LEU A 122 33.44 -23.93 19.54
CA LEU A 122 33.54 -22.72 18.73
C LEU A 122 32.90 -22.91 17.35
N ARG A 123 33.16 -24.05 16.70
CA ARG A 123 32.56 -24.37 15.39
C ARG A 123 31.04 -24.51 15.47
N GLU A 124 30.52 -25.21 16.47
CA GLU A 124 29.08 -25.39 16.68
C GLU A 124 28.39 -24.05 16.94
N ARG A 125 28.98 -23.19 17.79
CA ARG A 125 28.49 -21.84 18.04
C ARG A 125 28.48 -20.98 16.77
N THR A 126 29.57 -20.95 16.01
CA THR A 126 29.63 -20.17 14.76
C THR A 126 28.58 -20.64 13.75
N LEU A 127 28.35 -21.95 13.63
CA LEU A 127 27.31 -22.49 12.75
C LEU A 127 25.91 -22.05 13.21
N ALA A 128 25.62 -22.15 14.51
CA ALA A 128 24.34 -21.73 15.07
C ALA A 128 24.08 -20.22 14.88
N GLU A 129 25.10 -19.39 15.05
CA GLU A 129 25.02 -17.94 14.81
C GLU A 129 24.76 -17.65 13.31
N GLN A 130 25.42 -18.35 12.39
CA GLN A 130 25.18 -18.22 10.95
C GLN A 130 23.76 -18.64 10.55
N GLU A 131 23.27 -19.77 11.07
CA GLU A 131 21.90 -20.25 10.82
C GLU A 131 20.86 -19.26 11.34
N ALA A 132 21.07 -18.71 12.54
CA ALA A 132 20.18 -17.70 13.12
C ALA A 132 20.12 -16.43 12.25
N ILE A 133 21.27 -15.93 11.77
CA ILE A 133 21.33 -14.77 10.88
C ILE A 133 20.61 -15.07 9.55
N ALA A 134 20.88 -16.22 8.94
CA ALA A 134 20.26 -16.61 7.67
C ALA A 134 18.74 -16.72 7.80
N LYS A 135 18.26 -17.33 8.88
CA LYS A 135 16.82 -17.44 9.16
C LYS A 135 16.18 -16.07 9.35
N ALA A 136 16.78 -15.19 10.15
CA ALA A 136 16.28 -13.83 10.36
C ALA A 136 16.22 -13.02 9.06
N ALA A 137 17.21 -13.18 8.16
CA ALA A 137 17.22 -12.51 6.86
C ALA A 137 16.08 -13.00 5.94
N LEU A 138 15.82 -14.32 5.90
CA LEU A 138 14.72 -14.90 5.13
C LEU A 138 13.35 -14.45 5.66
N GLU A 139 13.18 -14.43 6.97
CA GLU A 139 11.94 -13.94 7.61
C GLU A 139 11.71 -12.46 7.28
N ALA A 140 12.74 -11.62 7.36
CA ALA A 140 12.65 -10.20 7.01
C ALA A 140 12.27 -10.00 5.52
N GLN A 141 12.89 -10.77 4.61
CA GLN A 141 12.53 -10.72 3.18
C GLN A 141 11.08 -11.18 2.95
N GLY A 142 10.63 -12.22 3.64
CA GLY A 142 9.26 -12.71 3.57
C GLY A 142 8.23 -11.66 4.00
N VAL A 143 8.49 -10.96 5.10
CA VAL A 143 7.61 -9.87 5.59
C VAL A 143 7.53 -8.73 4.57
N VAL A 144 8.66 -8.30 4.00
CA VAL A 144 8.69 -7.24 2.99
C VAL A 144 7.95 -7.66 1.71
N ALA A 145 8.18 -8.88 1.23
CA ALA A 145 7.51 -9.41 0.05
C ALA A 145 5.99 -9.52 0.26
N GLN A 146 5.54 -9.98 1.44
CA GLN A 146 4.13 -10.04 1.79
C GLN A 146 3.50 -8.66 1.88
N ALA A 147 4.19 -7.68 2.49
CA ALA A 147 3.70 -6.31 2.58
C ALA A 147 3.55 -5.67 1.19
N LEU A 148 4.52 -5.89 0.29
CA LEU A 148 4.45 -5.44 -1.10
C LEU A 148 3.27 -6.11 -1.83
N HIS A 149 3.14 -7.42 -1.74
CA HIS A 149 2.07 -8.17 -2.38
C HIS A 149 0.68 -7.72 -1.87
N ALA A 150 0.52 -7.53 -0.56
CA ALA A 150 -0.73 -7.05 0.03
C ALA A 150 -1.08 -5.61 -0.38
N THR A 151 -0.08 -4.78 -0.68
CA THR A 151 -0.27 -3.41 -1.17
C THR A 151 -0.68 -3.43 -2.64
N GLU A 152 0.01 -4.21 -3.47
CA GLU A 152 -0.32 -4.36 -4.88
C GLU A 152 -1.71 -4.98 -5.08
N ALA A 153 -2.06 -6.02 -4.31
CA ALA A 153 -3.37 -6.66 -4.36
C ALA A 153 -4.49 -5.68 -3.97
N ARG A 154 -4.29 -4.87 -2.92
CA ARG A 154 -5.24 -3.81 -2.54
C ARG A 154 -5.40 -2.77 -3.63
N PHE A 155 -4.31 -2.28 -4.21
CA PHE A 155 -4.36 -1.34 -5.32
C PHE A 155 -5.15 -1.92 -6.49
N ARG A 156 -4.83 -3.15 -6.91
CA ARG A 156 -5.51 -3.84 -8.01
C ARG A 156 -7.01 -4.03 -7.73
N ALA A 157 -7.38 -4.40 -6.51
CA ALA A 157 -8.77 -4.56 -6.12
C ALA A 157 -9.56 -3.24 -6.19
N VAL A 158 -8.98 -2.14 -5.70
CA VAL A 158 -9.60 -0.80 -5.79
C VAL A 158 -9.68 -0.34 -7.24
N PHE A 159 -8.59 -0.50 -7.99
CA PHE A 159 -8.49 -0.07 -9.39
C PHE A 159 -9.52 -0.77 -10.28
N GLU A 160 -9.61 -2.10 -10.20
CA GLU A 160 -10.55 -2.90 -11.02
C GLU A 160 -11.99 -2.89 -10.49
N GLY A 161 -12.16 -2.80 -9.17
CA GLY A 161 -13.47 -2.82 -8.51
C GLY A 161 -14.20 -1.46 -8.52
N ALA A 162 -13.53 -0.37 -8.89
CA ALA A 162 -14.13 0.95 -8.93
C ALA A 162 -15.26 1.02 -9.98
N ALA A 163 -16.37 1.66 -9.60
CA ALA A 163 -17.47 1.97 -10.53
C ALA A 163 -17.13 3.15 -11.45
N ILE A 164 -16.20 4.00 -11.03
CA ILE A 164 -15.67 5.11 -11.82
C ILE A 164 -14.57 4.63 -12.75
N GLY A 165 -14.45 5.29 -13.90
CA GLY A 165 -13.32 5.10 -14.80
C GLY A 165 -12.05 5.67 -14.18
N ILE A 166 -10.98 4.87 -14.16
CA ILE A 166 -9.66 5.28 -13.67
C ILE A 166 -8.67 5.10 -14.81
N GLY A 167 -7.92 6.16 -15.13
CA GLY A 167 -6.83 6.13 -16.09
C GLY A 167 -5.57 6.73 -15.49
N ILE A 168 -4.43 6.11 -15.78
CA ILE A 168 -3.09 6.58 -15.38
C ILE A 168 -2.29 6.82 -16.66
N ALA A 169 -1.73 8.01 -16.80
CA ALA A 169 -0.85 8.39 -17.89
C ALA A 169 0.51 8.88 -17.37
N ASP A 170 1.54 8.83 -18.21
CA ASP A 170 2.81 9.52 -17.92
C ASP A 170 2.66 11.05 -18.05
N LEU A 171 3.73 11.80 -17.80
CA LEU A 171 3.72 13.27 -17.92
C LEU A 171 3.55 13.78 -19.36
N ASP A 172 3.89 12.96 -20.36
CA ASP A 172 3.67 13.27 -21.78
C ASP A 172 2.22 12.99 -22.22
N GLY A 173 1.40 12.44 -21.30
CA GLY A 173 0.00 12.13 -21.52
C GLY A 173 -0.23 10.79 -22.22
N ASN A 174 0.78 9.91 -22.31
CA ASN A 174 0.58 8.56 -22.84
C ASN A 174 -0.09 7.69 -21.80
N VAL A 175 -1.22 7.08 -22.16
CA VAL A 175 -2.01 6.23 -21.26
C VAL A 175 -1.24 4.93 -20.96
N LEU A 176 -0.92 4.71 -19.68
CA LEU A 176 -0.20 3.53 -19.21
C LEU A 176 -1.15 2.43 -18.72
N GLN A 177 -2.17 2.83 -17.95
CA GLN A 177 -3.13 1.91 -17.35
C GLN A 177 -4.53 2.50 -17.36
N VAL A 178 -5.52 1.63 -17.55
CA VAL A 178 -6.94 1.97 -17.46
C VAL A 178 -7.67 0.80 -16.80
N ASN A 179 -8.68 1.10 -15.99
CA ASN A 179 -9.49 0.06 -15.37
C ASN A 179 -10.63 -0.40 -16.29
N GLY A 180 -11.24 -1.54 -15.94
CA GLY A 180 -12.37 -2.05 -16.71
C GLY A 180 -13.58 -1.10 -16.78
N ALA A 181 -13.79 -0.24 -15.78
CA ALA A 181 -14.89 0.73 -15.81
C ALA A 181 -14.70 1.80 -16.89
N LEU A 182 -13.50 2.35 -17.05
CA LEU A 182 -13.21 3.34 -18.08
C LEU A 182 -13.40 2.76 -19.48
N LEU A 183 -12.93 1.53 -19.70
CA LEU A 183 -13.11 0.81 -20.97
C LEU A 183 -14.58 0.60 -21.31
N ARG A 184 -15.40 0.20 -20.34
CA ARG A 184 -16.86 0.06 -20.51
C ARG A 184 -17.53 1.41 -20.78
N MET A 185 -17.12 2.47 -20.10
CA MET A 185 -17.67 3.82 -20.30
C MET A 185 -17.46 4.31 -21.74
N PHE A 186 -16.26 4.11 -22.29
CA PHE A 186 -15.92 4.51 -23.67
C PHE A 186 -16.33 3.50 -24.74
N GLY A 187 -16.63 2.25 -24.37
CA GLY A 187 -16.95 1.17 -25.31
C GLY A 187 -15.75 0.72 -26.14
N VAL A 188 -14.54 0.80 -25.58
CA VAL A 188 -13.28 0.49 -26.27
C VAL A 188 -12.50 -0.63 -25.58
N SER A 189 -11.61 -1.27 -26.33
CA SER A 189 -10.70 -2.27 -25.77
C SER A 189 -9.49 -1.62 -25.09
N ASP A 190 -8.89 -2.34 -24.14
CA ASP A 190 -7.67 -1.90 -23.45
C ASP A 190 -6.53 -1.55 -24.42
N GLN A 191 -6.35 -2.36 -25.46
CA GLN A 191 -5.34 -2.15 -26.50
C GLN A 191 -5.58 -0.89 -27.34
N THR A 192 -6.83 -0.43 -27.43
CA THR A 192 -7.17 0.79 -28.16
C THR A 192 -6.81 2.04 -27.35
N MET A 193 -6.88 1.96 -26.01
CA MET A 193 -6.68 3.11 -25.14
C MET A 193 -5.25 3.23 -24.62
N ARG A 194 -4.59 2.12 -24.28
CA ARG A 194 -3.20 2.12 -23.83
C ARG A 194 -2.25 2.56 -24.94
N GLY A 195 -1.23 3.33 -24.57
CA GLY A 195 -0.21 3.85 -25.49
C GLY A 195 -0.68 5.01 -26.37
N ARG A 196 -1.96 5.39 -26.32
CA ARG A 196 -2.45 6.61 -26.96
C ARG A 196 -2.29 7.81 -26.05
N ARG A 197 -2.20 9.00 -26.65
CA ARG A 197 -2.18 10.24 -25.88
C ARG A 197 -3.57 10.61 -25.42
N VAL A 198 -3.71 11.06 -24.17
CA VAL A 198 -4.98 11.58 -23.62
C VAL A 198 -5.58 12.69 -24.49
N GLN A 199 -4.72 13.46 -25.16
CA GLN A 199 -5.09 14.54 -26.08
C GLN A 199 -5.86 14.05 -27.31
N GLU A 200 -5.66 12.81 -27.76
CA GLU A 200 -6.41 12.23 -28.88
C GLU A 200 -7.89 12.00 -28.55
N TRP A 201 -8.22 11.97 -27.25
CA TRP A 201 -9.59 11.80 -26.76
C TRP A 201 -10.27 13.13 -26.43
N ILE A 202 -9.53 14.24 -26.54
CA ILE A 202 -10.07 15.59 -26.39
C ILE A 202 -10.67 15.99 -27.74
N HIS A 203 -11.93 16.40 -27.73
CA HIS A 203 -12.65 16.79 -28.94
C HIS A 203 -12.16 18.18 -29.41
N PRO A 204 -12.03 18.43 -30.73
CA PRO A 204 -11.61 19.73 -31.25
C PRO A 204 -12.49 20.91 -30.84
N GLU A 205 -13.76 20.65 -30.50
CA GLU A 205 -14.72 21.66 -30.02
C GLU A 205 -14.70 21.86 -28.49
N ASP A 206 -13.81 21.16 -27.78
CA ASP A 206 -13.65 21.40 -26.34
C ASP A 206 -13.19 22.83 -26.08
N ALA A 207 -13.71 23.42 -25.00
CA ALA A 207 -13.44 24.80 -24.66
C ALA A 207 -11.91 25.05 -24.51
N PRO A 208 -11.38 26.18 -24.99
CA PRO A 208 -9.96 26.52 -24.83
C PRO A 208 -9.45 26.44 -23.38
N GLN A 209 -10.36 26.68 -22.42
CA GLN A 209 -10.11 26.58 -20.99
C GLN A 209 -9.69 25.17 -20.54
N THR A 210 -10.17 24.12 -21.21
CA THR A 210 -9.78 22.72 -20.90
C THR A 210 -8.30 22.48 -21.17
N TRP A 211 -7.76 23.07 -22.26
CA TRP A 211 -6.35 22.97 -22.59
C TRP A 211 -5.47 23.73 -21.61
N THR A 212 -5.89 24.92 -21.18
CA THR A 212 -5.17 25.69 -20.16
C THR A 212 -5.05 24.93 -18.84
N LEU A 213 -6.16 24.33 -18.37
CA LEU A 213 -6.15 23.53 -17.13
C LEU A 213 -5.22 22.32 -17.23
N TYR A 214 -5.20 21.67 -18.39
CA TYR A 214 -4.32 20.53 -18.66
C TYR A 214 -2.84 20.95 -18.67
N ASP A 215 -2.50 22.03 -19.38
CA ASP A 215 -1.13 22.53 -19.48
C ASP A 215 -0.58 22.99 -18.11
N GLU A 216 -1.40 23.67 -17.30
CA GLU A 216 -1.05 24.03 -15.91
C GLU A 216 -0.74 22.80 -15.06
N LEU A 217 -1.52 21.72 -15.21
CA LEU A 217 -1.31 20.47 -14.49
C LEU A 217 0.02 19.81 -14.89
N VAL A 218 0.27 19.68 -16.19
CA VAL A 218 1.49 19.02 -16.70
C VAL A 218 2.76 19.80 -16.33
N ARG A 219 2.68 21.13 -16.27
CA ARG A 219 3.79 21.98 -15.78
C ARG A 219 3.99 21.90 -14.26
N GLY A 220 3.03 21.35 -13.53
CA GLY A 220 3.05 21.31 -12.07
C GLY A 220 2.67 22.63 -11.41
N ASP A 221 2.13 23.59 -12.17
CA ASP A 221 1.56 24.85 -11.64
C ASP A 221 0.24 24.60 -10.90
N ARG A 222 -0.34 23.41 -11.08
CA ARG A 222 -1.60 22.96 -10.49
C ARG A 222 -1.51 21.49 -10.09
N GLU A 223 -2.00 21.15 -8.90
CA GLU A 223 -2.03 19.75 -8.42
C GLU A 223 -3.22 18.95 -8.97
N HIS A 224 -4.36 19.61 -9.19
CA HIS A 224 -5.55 18.97 -9.77
C HIS A 224 -6.48 19.97 -10.47
N TYR A 225 -7.28 19.48 -11.40
CA TYR A 225 -8.45 20.19 -11.91
C TYR A 225 -9.67 19.27 -12.01
N HIS A 226 -10.83 19.91 -12.11
CA HIS A 226 -12.12 19.28 -12.20
C HIS A 226 -12.95 19.99 -13.27
N LEU A 227 -13.67 19.23 -14.10
CA LEU A 227 -14.60 19.77 -15.08
C LEU A 227 -15.66 18.74 -15.49
N GLU A 228 -16.83 19.24 -15.86
CA GLU A 228 -17.86 18.44 -16.53
C GLU A 228 -17.76 18.67 -18.05
N LYS A 229 -17.65 17.58 -18.81
CA LYS A 229 -17.63 17.66 -20.29
C LYS A 229 -18.20 16.43 -20.97
N ALA A 230 -18.56 16.62 -22.23
CA ALA A 230 -18.93 15.54 -23.13
C ALA A 230 -17.67 14.93 -23.76
N PHE A 231 -17.71 13.60 -23.92
CA PHE A 231 -16.82 12.83 -24.77
C PHE A 231 -17.65 12.12 -25.83
N TYR A 232 -17.01 11.76 -26.94
CA TYR A 232 -17.66 11.05 -28.04
C TYR A 232 -17.12 9.63 -28.10
N ARG A 233 -18.03 8.66 -28.00
CA ARG A 233 -17.69 7.25 -28.16
C ARG A 233 -17.45 6.95 -29.65
N PRO A 234 -16.71 5.87 -29.98
CA PRO A 234 -16.50 5.47 -31.38
C PRO A 234 -17.79 5.16 -32.15
N ASP A 235 -18.88 4.82 -31.44
CA ASP A 235 -20.20 4.58 -32.02
C ASP A 235 -21.00 5.88 -32.32
N GLY A 236 -20.41 7.04 -32.01
CA GLY A 236 -21.02 8.36 -32.19
C GLY A 236 -21.90 8.84 -31.04
N THR A 237 -22.11 8.03 -30.00
CA THR A 237 -22.90 8.45 -28.83
C THR A 237 -22.11 9.40 -27.92
N VAL A 238 -22.85 10.27 -27.24
CA VAL A 238 -22.27 11.23 -26.29
C VAL A 238 -22.20 10.61 -24.90
N LEU A 239 -21.02 10.69 -24.29
CA LEU A 239 -20.72 10.31 -22.92
C LEU A 239 -20.53 11.60 -22.10
N TRP A 240 -21.47 11.92 -21.22
CA TRP A 240 -21.33 13.06 -20.30
C TRP A 240 -20.56 12.62 -19.07
N THR A 241 -19.45 13.32 -18.80
CA THR A 241 -18.52 12.91 -17.74
C THR A 241 -18.30 14.02 -16.75
N ASN A 242 -18.07 13.59 -15.53
CA ASN A 242 -17.46 14.38 -14.48
C ASN A 242 -16.01 13.93 -14.35
N LEU A 243 -15.07 14.78 -14.78
CA LEU A 243 -13.64 14.45 -14.91
C LEU A 243 -12.84 15.19 -13.83
N THR A 244 -12.09 14.44 -13.04
CA THR A 244 -11.04 14.95 -12.16
C THR A 244 -9.70 14.45 -12.66
N VAL A 245 -8.73 15.34 -12.83
CA VAL A 245 -7.35 14.96 -13.16
C VAL A 245 -6.43 15.50 -12.09
N SER A 246 -5.53 14.66 -11.60
CA SER A 246 -4.57 14.98 -10.54
C SER A 246 -3.16 14.57 -10.93
N LEU A 247 -2.17 15.35 -10.50
CA LEU A 247 -0.77 15.04 -10.66
C LEU A 247 -0.30 14.16 -9.49
N LEU A 248 0.21 12.97 -9.79
CA LEU A 248 0.83 12.09 -8.81
C LEU A 248 2.33 12.34 -8.78
N ARG A 249 2.85 12.55 -7.58
CA ARG A 249 4.27 12.79 -7.31
C ARG A 249 4.87 11.62 -6.55
N ASP A 250 6.18 11.43 -6.70
CA ASP A 250 6.92 10.47 -5.89
C ASP A 250 7.16 11.00 -4.46
N ALA A 251 7.91 10.22 -3.67
CA ALA A 251 8.24 10.58 -2.28
C ALA A 251 9.10 11.85 -2.16
N ASP A 252 9.80 12.23 -3.24
CA ASP A 252 10.66 13.41 -3.31
C ASP A 252 9.91 14.64 -3.88
N GLY A 253 8.62 14.49 -4.19
CA GLY A 253 7.76 15.55 -4.72
C GLY A 253 7.88 15.75 -6.23
N VAL A 254 8.59 14.87 -6.94
CA VAL A 254 8.76 14.94 -8.38
C VAL A 254 7.51 14.40 -9.06
N PRO A 255 6.90 15.13 -10.02
CA PRO A 255 5.79 14.63 -10.82
C PRO A 255 6.16 13.32 -11.53
N GLN A 256 5.26 12.34 -11.50
CA GLN A 256 5.49 11.02 -12.09
C GLN A 256 4.37 10.62 -13.05
N TYR A 257 3.11 10.80 -12.63
CA TYR A 257 1.96 10.35 -13.39
C TYR A 257 0.81 11.35 -13.34
N GLN A 258 -0.09 11.24 -14.30
CA GLN A 258 -1.39 11.90 -14.32
C GLN A 258 -2.46 10.86 -13.99
N LEU A 259 -3.28 11.11 -12.96
CA LEU A 259 -4.42 10.27 -12.59
C LEU A 259 -5.71 10.93 -13.04
N ALA A 260 -6.44 10.28 -13.94
CA ALA A 260 -7.78 10.67 -14.36
C ALA A 260 -8.83 9.80 -13.67
N LEU A 261 -9.76 10.44 -12.99
CA LEU A 261 -10.96 9.84 -12.43
C LEU A 261 -12.17 10.36 -13.20
N MET A 262 -13.00 9.45 -13.70
CA MET A 262 -14.11 9.78 -14.58
C MET A 262 -15.39 9.09 -14.12
N GLU A 263 -16.42 9.88 -13.88
CA GLU A 263 -17.77 9.39 -13.56
C GLU A 263 -18.68 9.64 -14.77
N ASP A 264 -19.41 8.59 -15.20
CA ASP A 264 -20.45 8.72 -16.23
C ASP A 264 -21.72 9.33 -15.60
N THR A 265 -22.11 10.49 -16.11
CA THR A 265 -23.29 11.24 -15.69
C THR A 265 -24.38 11.28 -16.77
N THR A 266 -24.22 10.51 -17.85
CA THR A 266 -25.10 10.50 -19.02
C THR A 266 -26.53 10.15 -18.64
N GLU A 267 -26.75 9.02 -17.96
CA GLU A 267 -28.09 8.57 -17.56
C GLU A 267 -28.75 9.58 -16.60
N ARG A 268 -28.01 10.04 -15.60
CA ARG A 268 -28.47 11.07 -14.65
C ARG A 268 -28.89 12.35 -15.37
N ARG A 269 -28.13 12.78 -16.37
CA ARG A 269 -28.40 14.00 -17.14
C ARG A 269 -29.61 13.82 -18.06
N LEU A 270 -29.69 12.69 -18.78
CA LEU A 270 -30.83 12.37 -19.63
C LEU A 270 -32.13 12.26 -18.82
N LEU A 271 -32.08 11.61 -17.65
CA LEU A 271 -33.22 11.53 -16.74
C LEU A 271 -33.64 12.91 -16.24
N ASN A 272 -32.71 13.75 -15.82
CA ASN A 272 -33.01 15.13 -15.42
C ASN A 272 -33.62 15.95 -16.56
N LEU A 273 -33.12 15.81 -17.78
CA LEU A 273 -33.69 16.47 -18.95
C LEU A 273 -35.10 15.96 -19.25
N ARG A 274 -35.33 14.65 -19.13
CA ARG A 274 -36.64 14.05 -19.34
C ARG A 274 -37.65 14.51 -18.30
N LEU A 275 -37.29 14.48 -17.01
CA LEU A 275 -38.13 14.98 -15.92
C LEU A 275 -38.44 16.46 -16.08
N ARG A 276 -37.45 17.28 -16.47
CA ARG A 276 -37.67 18.70 -16.79
C ARG A 276 -38.65 18.86 -17.94
N TYR A 277 -38.50 18.09 -19.02
CA TYR A 277 -39.41 18.13 -20.15
C TYR A 277 -40.84 17.78 -19.71
N GLU A 278 -41.04 16.69 -19.00
CA GLU A 278 -42.36 16.26 -18.49
C GLU A 278 -42.98 17.26 -17.50
N ALA A 279 -42.16 17.95 -16.70
CA ALA A 279 -42.64 18.99 -15.80
C ALA A 279 -43.03 20.30 -16.51
N THR A 280 -42.55 20.51 -17.74
CA THR A 280 -42.68 21.78 -18.47
C THR A 280 -43.47 21.68 -19.78
N HIS A 281 -43.82 20.47 -20.23
CA HIS A 281 -44.55 20.22 -21.47
C HIS A 281 -45.77 19.33 -21.22
N ASP A 282 -46.82 19.51 -22.02
CA ASP A 282 -48.02 18.69 -22.02
C ASP A 282 -47.73 17.33 -22.66
N ALA A 283 -48.12 16.25 -21.99
CA ALA A 283 -47.78 14.89 -22.41
C ALA A 283 -48.50 14.45 -23.69
N LEU A 284 -49.64 15.06 -24.02
CA LEU A 284 -50.43 14.71 -25.21
C LEU A 284 -49.95 15.50 -26.43
N THR A 285 -49.82 16.83 -26.31
CA THR A 285 -49.51 17.70 -27.46
C THR A 285 -48.03 18.01 -27.63
N GLY A 286 -47.21 17.79 -26.59
CA GLY A 286 -45.79 18.17 -26.60
C GLY A 286 -45.53 19.68 -26.49
N LEU A 287 -46.58 20.51 -26.43
CA LEU A 287 -46.46 21.96 -26.21
C LEU A 287 -45.99 22.25 -24.78
N PRO A 288 -45.36 23.41 -24.52
CA PRO A 288 -45.26 24.01 -23.19
C PRO A 288 -46.57 23.87 -22.39
N ASN A 289 -46.45 23.44 -21.13
CA ASN A 289 -47.60 23.32 -20.25
C ASN A 289 -47.84 24.63 -19.47
N ARG A 290 -48.89 24.61 -18.65
CA ARG A 290 -49.23 25.71 -17.73
C ARG A 290 -48.03 26.24 -16.94
N THR A 291 -47.17 25.36 -16.41
CA THR A 291 -46.01 25.76 -15.60
C THR A 291 -45.02 26.58 -16.42
N LEU A 292 -44.59 26.06 -17.58
CA LEU A 292 -43.63 26.75 -18.43
C LEU A 292 -44.18 28.07 -19.00
N PHE A 293 -45.48 28.09 -19.32
CA PHE A 293 -46.17 29.30 -19.74
C PHE A 293 -46.06 30.41 -18.69
N PHE A 294 -46.43 30.13 -17.43
CA PHE A 294 -46.37 31.15 -16.38
C PHE A 294 -44.93 31.60 -16.06
N GLU A 295 -43.96 30.69 -16.11
CA GLU A 295 -42.53 31.05 -15.94
C GLU A 295 -42.08 32.05 -17.03
N ARG A 296 -42.52 31.83 -18.27
CA ARG A 296 -42.19 32.71 -19.41
C ARG A 296 -42.94 34.03 -19.35
N LEU A 297 -44.22 34.01 -18.95
CA LEU A 297 -45.02 35.20 -18.74
C LEU A 297 -44.44 36.10 -17.65
N GLU A 298 -44.00 35.52 -16.53
CA GLU A 298 -43.35 36.25 -15.44
C GLU A 298 -42.03 36.88 -15.90
N LYS A 299 -41.21 36.15 -16.68
CA LYS A 299 -40.00 36.72 -17.29
C LYS A 299 -40.32 37.88 -18.23
N ALA A 300 -41.37 37.78 -19.04
CA ALA A 300 -41.79 38.84 -19.95
C ALA A 300 -42.31 40.08 -19.21
N LEU A 301 -43.06 39.90 -18.13
CA LEU A 301 -43.54 40.99 -17.27
C LEU A 301 -42.38 41.73 -16.57
N ASN A 302 -41.30 41.03 -16.26
CA ASN A 302 -40.12 41.58 -15.60
C ASN A 302 -39.05 42.13 -16.57
N ALA A 303 -39.28 42.08 -17.88
CA ALA A 303 -38.30 42.42 -18.90
C ALA A 303 -38.16 43.94 -19.16
N GLY A 304 -37.90 44.73 -18.11
CA GLY A 304 -37.56 46.15 -18.18
C GLY A 304 -38.62 47.09 -18.79
N GLU A 305 -38.48 48.39 -18.56
CA GLU A 305 -39.41 49.38 -19.13
C GLU A 305 -39.26 49.46 -20.66
N GLY A 306 -40.37 49.28 -21.38
CA GLY A 306 -40.45 49.46 -22.84
C GLY A 306 -40.62 48.19 -23.67
N GLN A 307 -40.46 46.99 -23.09
CA GLN A 307 -40.85 45.75 -23.78
C GLN A 307 -42.37 45.55 -23.75
N ARG A 308 -42.94 45.16 -24.89
CA ARG A 308 -44.36 44.82 -25.02
C ARG A 308 -44.46 43.39 -25.52
N PHE A 309 -45.39 42.62 -24.97
CA PHE A 309 -45.73 41.29 -25.46
C PHE A 309 -47.23 41.19 -25.72
N GLY A 310 -47.63 40.28 -26.60
CA GLY A 310 -49.01 39.91 -26.85
C GLY A 310 -49.35 38.60 -26.16
N LEU A 311 -50.58 38.47 -25.70
CA LEU A 311 -51.12 37.23 -25.16
C LEU A 311 -52.45 36.94 -25.86
N CYS A 312 -52.59 35.76 -26.47
CA CYS A 312 -53.82 35.31 -27.09
C CYS A 312 -54.30 34.08 -26.34
N TYR A 313 -55.58 34.02 -25.96
CA TYR A 313 -56.16 32.84 -25.32
C TYR A 313 -57.17 32.23 -26.28
N LEU A 314 -57.10 30.92 -26.47
CA LEU A 314 -57.92 30.19 -27.43
C LEU A 314 -58.49 28.94 -26.77
N ASP A 315 -59.81 28.76 -26.91
CA ASP A 315 -60.53 27.57 -26.47
C ASP A 315 -61.15 26.87 -27.69
N LEU A 316 -61.22 25.54 -27.68
CA LEU A 316 -61.78 24.78 -28.81
C LEU A 316 -63.29 24.59 -28.66
N ASP A 317 -64.03 25.29 -29.50
CA ASP A 317 -65.48 25.16 -29.57
C ASP A 317 -65.94 23.71 -29.75
N VAL A 318 -66.91 23.29 -28.94
CA VAL A 318 -67.61 21.99 -29.08
C VAL A 318 -66.70 20.77 -28.85
N PHE A 319 -65.50 20.94 -28.26
CA PHE A 319 -64.58 19.83 -27.97
C PHE A 319 -65.21 18.72 -27.12
N LYS A 320 -65.98 19.09 -26.10
CA LYS A 320 -66.70 18.12 -25.25
C LYS A 320 -67.64 17.21 -26.04
N THR A 321 -68.38 17.75 -27.01
CA THR A 321 -69.31 16.96 -27.84
C THR A 321 -68.57 15.94 -28.72
N ILE A 322 -67.35 16.28 -29.18
CA ILE A 322 -66.49 15.36 -29.92
C ILE A 322 -66.06 14.20 -29.02
N ASN A 323 -65.63 14.48 -27.80
CA ASN A 323 -65.29 13.43 -26.82
C ASN A 323 -66.49 12.53 -26.49
N ASP A 324 -67.67 13.13 -26.24
CA ASP A 324 -68.87 12.38 -25.85
C ASP A 324 -69.42 11.52 -27.01
N SER A 325 -69.26 11.97 -28.26
CA SER A 325 -69.83 11.30 -29.44
C SER A 325 -68.85 10.32 -30.12
N LEU A 326 -67.56 10.64 -30.14
CA LEU A 326 -66.52 9.91 -30.88
C LEU A 326 -65.44 9.28 -29.96
N GLY A 327 -65.53 9.51 -28.66
CA GLY A 327 -64.62 9.00 -27.65
C GLY A 327 -63.36 9.85 -27.45
N HIS A 328 -62.71 9.69 -26.29
CA HIS A 328 -61.51 10.45 -25.92
C HIS A 328 -60.35 10.31 -26.91
N ALA A 329 -60.16 9.15 -27.53
CA ALA A 329 -59.11 8.97 -28.54
C ALA A 329 -59.34 9.84 -29.81
N ALA A 330 -60.58 10.24 -30.10
CA ALA A 330 -60.85 11.18 -31.18
C ALA A 330 -60.55 12.62 -30.75
N GLY A 331 -60.90 13.01 -29.52
CA GLY A 331 -60.53 14.31 -28.96
C GLY A 331 -59.01 14.48 -28.81
N ASP A 332 -58.30 13.45 -28.37
CA ASP A 332 -56.84 13.48 -28.24
C ASP A 332 -56.16 13.76 -29.58
N ARG A 333 -56.62 13.12 -30.66
CA ARG A 333 -56.12 13.38 -32.02
C ARG A 333 -56.42 14.80 -32.48
N LEU A 334 -57.60 15.34 -32.13
CA LEU A 334 -57.94 16.72 -32.45
C LEU A 334 -57.01 17.72 -31.74
N LEU A 335 -56.73 17.49 -30.46
CA LEU A 335 -55.83 18.34 -29.68
C LEU A 335 -54.41 18.35 -30.24
N VAL A 336 -53.89 17.20 -30.65
CA VAL A 336 -52.57 17.09 -31.31
C VAL A 336 -52.54 17.86 -32.63
N GLU A 337 -53.56 17.69 -33.48
CA GLU A 337 -53.64 18.39 -34.76
C GLU A 337 -53.76 19.92 -34.59
N VAL A 338 -54.52 20.39 -33.59
CA VAL A 338 -54.60 21.82 -33.26
C VAL A 338 -53.26 22.33 -32.76
N ALA A 339 -52.59 21.60 -31.87
CA ALA A 339 -51.29 21.97 -31.35
C ALA A 339 -50.25 22.14 -32.46
N ASP A 340 -50.18 21.18 -33.39
CA ASP A 340 -49.26 21.23 -34.54
C ASP A 340 -49.54 22.45 -35.43
N ARG A 341 -50.82 22.76 -35.68
CA ARG A 341 -51.21 23.94 -36.46
C ARG A 341 -50.81 25.24 -35.78
N LEU A 342 -51.10 25.38 -34.48
CA LEU A 342 -50.73 26.58 -33.73
C LEU A 342 -49.21 26.75 -33.67
N GLN A 343 -48.48 25.68 -33.39
CA GLN A 343 -47.02 25.68 -33.33
C GLN A 343 -46.39 26.04 -34.69
N SER A 344 -47.01 25.62 -35.81
CA SER A 344 -46.55 25.97 -37.17
C SER A 344 -46.74 27.46 -37.52
N CYS A 345 -47.65 28.14 -36.85
CA CYS A 345 -47.87 29.58 -37.00
C CYS A 345 -46.89 30.41 -36.15
N ALA A 346 -46.50 29.91 -34.98
CA ALA A 346 -45.63 30.58 -34.01
C ALA A 346 -44.16 30.17 -34.20
N THR A 347 -43.50 30.75 -35.19
CA THR A 347 -42.14 30.36 -35.62
C THR A 347 -41.08 31.42 -35.34
N ALA A 348 -41.47 32.65 -34.98
CA ALA A 348 -40.51 33.72 -34.73
C ALA A 348 -39.81 33.54 -33.37
N PRO A 349 -38.55 33.99 -33.21
CA PRO A 349 -37.86 33.96 -31.93
C PRO A 349 -38.64 34.74 -30.85
N GLY A 350 -39.01 34.04 -29.77
CA GLY A 350 -39.78 34.62 -28.66
C GLY A 350 -41.28 34.35 -28.72
N GLU A 351 -41.80 33.78 -29.81
CA GLU A 351 -43.15 33.24 -29.86
C GLU A 351 -43.20 31.87 -29.17
N MET A 352 -44.31 31.58 -28.50
CA MET A 352 -44.55 30.36 -27.76
C MET A 352 -46.04 30.03 -27.84
N VAL A 353 -46.36 28.74 -28.01
CA VAL A 353 -47.71 28.22 -27.84
C VAL A 353 -47.69 27.29 -26.65
N ALA A 354 -48.68 27.37 -25.78
CA ALA A 354 -48.83 26.52 -24.61
C ALA A 354 -50.22 25.90 -24.53
N ARG A 355 -50.33 24.73 -23.90
CA ARG A 355 -51.60 24.13 -23.51
C ARG A 355 -51.76 24.20 -22.00
N LEU A 356 -52.83 24.86 -21.54
CA LEU A 356 -53.06 25.07 -20.10
C LEU A 356 -53.79 23.91 -19.43
N GLY A 357 -54.63 23.21 -20.21
CA GLY A 357 -55.41 22.06 -19.78
C GLY A 357 -56.65 21.90 -20.67
N GLY A 358 -57.22 20.69 -20.75
CA GLY A 358 -58.43 20.47 -21.55
C GLY A 358 -58.27 20.92 -23.02
N ASP A 359 -59.15 21.80 -23.47
CA ASP A 359 -59.25 22.44 -24.77
C ASP A 359 -58.59 23.83 -24.85
N GLU A 360 -57.90 24.25 -23.79
CA GLU A 360 -57.39 25.62 -23.62
C GLU A 360 -55.92 25.77 -24.08
N PHE A 361 -55.69 26.68 -25.02
CA PHE A 361 -54.38 27.04 -25.59
C PHE A 361 -54.08 28.54 -25.42
N VAL A 362 -52.79 28.88 -25.39
CA VAL A 362 -52.30 30.27 -25.28
C VAL A 362 -51.11 30.52 -26.20
#